data_AF-A0A9L0IZJ5-F1
#
_entry.id   AF-A0A9L0IZJ5-F1
#
_cell.length_a   1.000
_cell.length_b   1.000
_cell.length_c   1.000
_cell.angle_alpha   90.00
_cell.angle_beta   90.00
_cell.angle_gamma   90.00
#
_symmetry.space_group_name_H-M   'P 1'
#
loop_
_entity.id
_entity.type
_entity.pdbx_description
1 polymer ?
#
loop_
_entity_poly.entity_id
_entity_poly.type
_entity_poly.pdbx_seq_one_letter_code
_entity_poly.pdbx_strand_id
1 'polypeptide(L)'
;LARTRLRVAQSRVTAVLASSCLREEDGGSAHTAAGRRELGERFRSLADQFCNAIGVLQQCGPPASFSNIQTAINKDQPANPTEEYAQLFAALIARTAKDIDVLIDSLPSEESTAALQAASLYKLEEENHEAATCLEDVVYRGDMLLEKIQSALADIAQSQLKTRSGTHSQSVPDS
;
A
#
# COMPACT_ATOMS: atom_id res chain seq x y z
N LEU A 1 42.46 3.08 12.30
CA LEU A 1 41.69 4.34 12.42
C LEU A 1 40.44 4.38 11.53
N ALA A 2 40.54 4.12 10.22
CA ALA A 2 39.38 4.13 9.30
C ALA A 2 38.30 3.08 9.63
N ARG A 3 38.69 1.84 9.96
CA ARG A 3 37.78 0.76 10.37
C ARG A 3 36.98 1.08 11.65
N THR A 4 37.56 1.84 12.58
CA THR A 4 36.91 2.23 13.83
C THR A 4 35.90 3.36 13.59
N ARG A 5 36.23 4.32 12.72
CA ARG A 5 35.30 5.41 12.34
C ARG A 5 34.10 4.89 11.55
N LEU A 6 34.27 3.84 10.75
CA LEU A 6 33.20 3.21 9.98
C LEU A 6 32.19 2.47 10.89
N ARG A 7 32.66 1.73 11.92
CA ARG A 7 31.75 1.09 12.90
C ARG A 7 30.94 2.12 13.69
N VAL A 8 31.53 3.25 14.04
CA VAL A 8 30.84 4.34 14.76
C VAL A 8 29.77 4.99 13.87
N ALA A 9 30.05 5.17 12.58
CA ALA A 9 29.05 5.69 11.62
C ALA A 9 27.88 4.70 11.47
N GLN A 10 28.16 3.41 11.32
CA GLN A 10 27.16 2.36 11.18
C GLN A 10 26.26 2.23 12.43
N SER A 11 26.85 2.30 13.62
CA SER A 11 26.11 2.25 14.89
C SER A 11 25.19 3.46 15.10
N ARG A 12 25.60 4.65 14.65
CA ARG A 12 24.77 5.87 14.76
C ARG A 12 23.57 5.83 13.82
N VAL A 13 23.73 5.30 12.61
CA VAL A 13 22.62 5.12 11.66
C VAL A 13 21.61 4.10 12.19
N THR A 14 22.06 2.97 12.74
CA THR A 14 21.17 1.98 13.35
C THR A 14 20.42 2.54 14.56
N ALA A 15 21.06 3.36 15.40
CA ALA A 15 20.42 3.98 16.55
C ALA A 15 19.35 5.02 16.16
N VAL A 16 19.62 5.83 15.13
CA VAL A 16 18.64 6.80 14.60
C VAL A 16 17.41 6.07 14.02
N LEU A 17 17.62 4.97 13.29
CA LEU A 17 16.53 4.17 12.75
C LEU A 17 15.72 3.45 13.84
N ALA A 18 16.37 2.99 14.91
CA ALA A 18 15.68 2.34 16.04
C ALA A 18 14.86 3.35 16.88
N SER A 19 15.33 4.58 17.06
CA SER A 19 14.59 5.63 17.77
C SER A 19 13.37 6.14 17.01
N SER A 20 13.39 6.12 15.67
CA SER A 20 12.23 6.51 14.86
C SER A 20 11.08 5.49 14.88
N CYS A 21 11.36 4.21 15.18
CA CYS A 21 10.33 3.17 15.29
C CYS A 21 9.55 3.15 16.62
N LEU A 22 10.00 3.87 17.65
CA LEU A 22 9.40 3.83 19.00
C LEU A 22 8.49 5.03 19.32
N ARG A 23 8.15 5.85 18.33
CA ARG A 23 7.24 6.99 18.48
C ARG A 23 5.94 6.77 17.68
N GLU A 24 5.32 5.63 17.90
CA GLU A 24 3.94 5.35 17.50
C GLU A 24 3.02 5.95 18.57
N GLU A 25 2.59 7.19 18.37
CA GLU A 25 1.43 7.75 19.06
C GLU A 25 0.29 7.86 18.05
N ASP A 26 -0.84 7.32 18.49
CA ASP A 26 -2.12 7.09 17.82
C ASP A 26 -2.65 8.31 17.05
N GLY A 27 -3.12 8.11 15.80
CA GLY A 27 -3.89 9.14 15.08
C GLY A 27 -3.64 9.29 13.57
N GLY A 28 -2.75 8.50 12.95
CA GLY A 28 -2.47 8.61 11.51
C GLY A 28 -3.37 7.74 10.63
N SER A 29 -3.94 8.31 9.57
CA SER A 29 -4.70 7.58 8.52
C SER A 29 -3.93 6.34 8.02
N ALA A 30 -4.65 5.24 7.74
CA ALA A 30 -4.08 3.95 7.32
C ALA A 30 -3.16 4.06 6.08
N HIS A 31 -3.44 5.01 5.19
CA HIS A 31 -2.60 5.31 4.03
C HIS A 31 -1.24 5.90 4.43
N THR A 32 -1.23 6.78 5.42
CA THR A 32 0.00 7.35 6.01
C THR A 32 0.81 6.28 6.72
N ALA A 33 0.16 5.37 7.47
CA ALA A 33 0.84 4.25 8.12
C ALA A 33 1.45 3.27 7.11
N ALA A 34 0.75 2.97 6.01
CA ALA A 34 1.24 2.10 4.95
C ALA A 34 2.45 2.71 4.21
N GLY A 35 2.36 3.98 3.81
CA GLY A 35 3.48 4.68 3.14
C GLY A 35 4.72 4.80 4.03
N ARG A 36 4.54 5.10 5.32
CA ARG A 36 5.66 5.13 6.29
C ARG A 36 6.30 3.75 6.49
N ARG A 37 5.50 2.69 6.52
CA ARG A 37 6.01 1.31 6.63
C ARG A 37 6.85 0.95 5.41
N GLU A 38 6.33 1.20 4.21
CA GLU A 38 7.03 0.95 2.95
C GLU A 38 8.34 1.75 2.90
N LEU A 39 8.33 3.01 3.35
CA LEU A 39 9.54 3.83 3.41
C LEU A 39 10.60 3.20 4.33
N GLY A 40 10.19 2.73 5.51
CA GLY A 40 11.08 2.02 6.44
C GLY A 40 11.64 0.73 5.85
N GLU A 41 10.84 -0.03 5.11
CA GLU A 41 11.28 -1.24 4.41
C GLU A 41 12.29 -0.94 3.29
N ARG A 42 12.06 0.12 2.50
CA ARG A 42 12.99 0.54 1.44
C ARG A 42 14.33 1.02 2.01
N PHE A 43 14.31 1.75 3.12
CA PHE A 43 15.53 2.18 3.79
C PHE A 43 16.33 0.99 4.33
N ARG A 44 15.64 -0.02 4.87
CA ARG A 44 16.27 -1.27 5.33
C ARG A 44 16.92 -2.03 4.18
N SER A 45 16.20 -2.19 3.06
CA SER A 45 16.72 -2.81 1.84
C SER A 45 17.96 -2.08 1.32
N LEU A 46 17.95 -0.74 1.32
CA LEU A 46 19.11 0.07 0.95
C LEU A 46 20.32 -0.21 1.86
N ALA A 47 20.10 -0.31 3.18
CA ALA A 47 21.16 -0.63 4.13
C ALA A 47 21.76 -2.03 3.88
N ASP A 48 20.92 -3.02 3.56
CA ASP A 48 21.38 -4.37 3.20
C ASP A 48 22.19 -4.36 1.90
N GLN A 49 21.77 -3.59 0.88
CA GLN A 49 22.53 -3.43 -0.36
C GLN A 49 23.92 -2.84 -0.12
N PHE A 50 24.04 -1.82 0.74
CA PHE A 50 25.35 -1.29 1.14
C PHE A 50 26.20 -2.34 1.84
N CYS A 51 25.64 -3.11 2.77
CA CYS A 51 26.38 -4.16 3.48
C CYS A 51 26.88 -5.25 2.53
N ASN A 52 26.02 -5.70 1.62
CA ASN A 52 26.35 -6.70 0.60
C ASN A 52 27.43 -6.20 -0.36
N ALA A 53 27.28 -4.97 -0.85
CA ALA A 53 28.26 -4.33 -1.73
C ALA A 53 29.64 -4.23 -1.07
N ILE A 54 29.70 -3.76 0.18
CA ILE A 54 30.95 -3.66 0.94
C ILE A 54 31.58 -5.03 1.14
N GLY A 55 30.79 -6.05 1.50
CA GLY A 55 31.28 -7.41 1.71
C GLY A 55 31.94 -8.00 0.45
N VAL A 56 31.25 -7.94 -0.69
CA VAL A 56 31.74 -8.47 -1.96
C VAL A 56 32.95 -7.69 -2.47
N LEU A 57 32.91 -6.35 -2.44
CA LEU A 57 34.01 -5.52 -2.92
C LEU A 57 35.28 -5.68 -2.07
N GLN A 58 35.15 -5.91 -0.76
CA GLN A 58 36.30 -6.21 0.10
C GLN A 58 36.88 -7.60 -0.16
N GLN A 59 36.06 -8.58 -0.51
CA GLN A 59 36.51 -9.94 -0.83
C GLN A 59 37.26 -9.99 -2.17
N CYS A 60 36.80 -9.22 -3.16
CA CYS A 60 37.41 -9.18 -4.49
C CYS A 60 38.52 -8.13 -4.62
N GLY A 61 38.69 -7.26 -3.62
CA GLY A 61 39.68 -6.18 -3.66
C GLY A 61 41.12 -6.71 -3.64
N PRO A 62 42.03 -6.13 -4.45
CA PRO A 62 43.43 -6.54 -4.42
C PRO A 62 44.05 -6.24 -3.04
N PRO A 63 44.98 -7.09 -2.56
CA PRO A 63 45.71 -6.79 -1.34
C PRO A 63 46.46 -5.46 -1.50
N ALA A 64 46.43 -4.63 -0.46
CA ALA A 64 47.12 -3.34 -0.49
C ALA A 64 48.60 -3.53 -0.80
N SER A 65 49.09 -2.90 -1.87
CA SER A 65 50.51 -2.93 -2.24
C SER A 65 51.23 -1.82 -1.49
N PHE A 66 52.19 -2.20 -0.65
CA PHE A 66 53.11 -1.24 -0.03
C PHE A 66 54.31 -1.06 -0.95
N SER A 67 54.62 0.19 -1.32
CA SER A 67 55.67 0.55 -2.29
C SER A 67 57.08 0.03 -1.97
N ASN A 68 57.32 -0.45 -0.74
CA ASN A 68 58.65 -0.78 -0.25
C ASN A 68 58.98 -2.29 -0.30
N ILE A 69 58.04 -3.15 -0.71
CA ILE A 69 58.23 -4.61 -0.85
C ILE A 69 57.79 -5.01 -2.26
N GLN A 70 58.47 -4.48 -3.27
CA GLN A 70 58.23 -4.84 -4.65
C GLN A 70 59.16 -6.01 -5.01
N THR A 71 58.74 -7.23 -4.67
CA THR A 71 59.38 -8.44 -5.20
C THR A 71 58.31 -9.32 -5.85
N ALA A 72 58.17 -9.14 -7.17
CA ALA A 72 58.01 -10.22 -8.14
C ALA A 72 56.94 -11.31 -7.90
N ILE A 73 55.76 -10.99 -7.40
CA ILE A 73 54.63 -11.94 -7.41
C ILE A 73 53.40 -11.21 -7.96
N ASN A 74 52.75 -11.80 -8.97
CA ASN A 74 51.49 -11.39 -9.61
C ASN A 74 51.61 -10.36 -10.76
N LYS A 75 52.21 -10.77 -11.89
CA LYS A 75 52.08 -10.05 -13.17
C LYS A 75 50.98 -10.60 -14.08
N ASP A 76 50.17 -11.55 -13.59
CA ASP A 76 49.20 -12.31 -14.40
C ASP A 76 47.87 -12.49 -13.67
N GLN A 77 47.36 -11.42 -13.04
CA GLN A 77 46.04 -11.46 -12.44
C GLN A 77 44.99 -11.09 -13.52
N PRO A 78 44.03 -11.97 -13.84
CA PRO A 78 42.97 -11.67 -14.79
C PRO A 78 42.19 -10.43 -14.34
N ALA A 79 41.59 -9.71 -15.28
CA ALA A 79 40.76 -8.53 -15.02
C ALA A 79 39.81 -8.81 -13.84
N ASN A 80 40.04 -8.13 -12.72
CA ASN A 80 39.28 -8.38 -11.50
C ASN A 80 37.83 -7.93 -11.75
N PRO A 81 36.81 -8.79 -11.57
CA PRO A 81 35.39 -8.43 -11.79
C PRO A 81 34.85 -7.41 -10.77
N THR A 82 35.74 -6.83 -9.95
CA THR A 82 35.42 -5.82 -8.92
C THR A 82 34.76 -4.59 -9.52
N GLU A 83 35.16 -4.17 -10.73
CA GLU A 83 34.59 -3.00 -11.38
C GLU A 83 33.15 -3.24 -11.85
N GLU A 84 32.86 -4.43 -12.39
CA GLU A 84 31.49 -4.84 -12.76
C GLU A 84 30.60 -4.95 -11.52
N TYR A 85 31.09 -5.56 -10.43
CA TYR A 85 30.35 -5.61 -9.16
C TYR A 85 30.12 -4.21 -8.58
N ALA A 86 31.11 -3.32 -8.64
CA ALA A 86 30.98 -1.95 -8.15
C ALA A 86 29.91 -1.19 -8.95
N GLN A 87 29.90 -1.33 -10.27
CA GLN A 87 28.88 -0.72 -11.13
C GLN A 87 27.48 -1.30 -10.86
N LEU A 88 27.34 -2.61 -10.71
CA LEU A 88 26.07 -3.26 -10.37
C LEU A 88 25.52 -2.75 -9.02
N PHE A 89 26.34 -2.75 -7.97
CA PHE A 89 25.92 -2.26 -6.67
C PHE A 89 25.61 -0.77 -6.68
N ALA A 90 26.41 0.04 -7.39
CA ALA A 90 26.13 1.47 -7.56
C ALA A 90 24.77 1.70 -8.23
N ALA A 91 24.45 0.94 -9.28
CA ALA A 91 23.16 1.03 -9.96
C ALA A 91 21.98 0.65 -9.04
N LEU A 92 22.11 -0.46 -8.27
CA LEU A 92 21.08 -0.91 -7.33
C LEU A 92 20.84 0.10 -6.20
N ILE A 93 21.93 0.63 -5.62
CA ILE A 93 21.88 1.63 -4.55
C ILE A 93 21.26 2.93 -5.07
N ALA A 94 21.71 3.43 -6.23
CA ALA A 94 21.20 4.67 -6.82
C ALA A 94 19.71 4.56 -7.17
N ARG A 95 19.28 3.43 -7.74
CA ARG A 95 17.87 3.16 -8.02
C ARG A 95 17.05 3.12 -6.73
N THR A 96 17.49 2.35 -5.73
CA THR A 96 16.75 2.22 -4.46
C THR A 96 16.66 3.56 -3.72
N ALA A 97 17.72 4.37 -3.76
CA ALA A 97 17.69 5.74 -3.22
C ALA A 97 16.69 6.62 -3.97
N LYS A 98 16.62 6.51 -5.31
CA LYS A 98 15.65 7.25 -6.10
C LYS A 98 14.21 6.80 -5.83
N ASP A 99 14.00 5.49 -5.65
CA ASP A 99 12.70 4.93 -5.27
C ASP A 99 12.25 5.45 -3.89
N ILE A 100 13.19 5.66 -2.97
CA ILE A 100 12.93 6.30 -1.66
C ILE A 100 12.52 7.77 -1.84
N ASP A 101 13.24 8.55 -2.65
CA ASP A 101 12.89 9.95 -2.92
C ASP A 101 11.46 10.08 -3.48
N VAL A 102 11.12 9.26 -4.48
CA VAL A 102 9.76 9.24 -5.08
C VAL A 102 8.72 8.84 -4.05
N LEU A 103 9.02 7.87 -3.18
CA LEU A 103 8.11 7.44 -2.14
C LEU A 103 7.87 8.56 -1.11
N ILE A 104 8.92 9.29 -0.71
CA ILE A 104 8.80 10.47 0.17
C ILE A 104 7.89 11.52 -0.46
N ASP A 105 8.09 11.84 -1.74
CA ASP A 105 7.25 12.80 -2.47
C ASP A 105 5.80 12.34 -2.59
N SER A 106 5.55 11.03 -2.53
CA SER A 106 4.20 10.44 -2.59
C SER A 106 3.50 10.36 -1.22
N LEU A 107 4.22 10.61 -0.12
CA LEU A 107 3.60 10.62 1.20
C LEU A 107 2.65 11.81 1.36
N PRO A 108 1.54 11.65 2.08
CA PRO A 108 0.64 12.76 2.36
C PRO A 108 1.36 13.85 3.17
N SER A 109 1.09 15.11 2.84
CA SER A 109 1.75 16.29 3.39
C SER A 109 1.56 16.42 4.92
N GLU A 110 2.61 16.85 5.65
CA GLU A 110 2.56 17.07 7.10
C GLU A 110 1.60 18.21 7.54
N GLU A 111 1.08 19.03 6.62
CA GLU A 111 0.10 20.09 6.91
C GLU A 111 -1.25 19.52 7.38
N SER A 112 -1.48 18.22 7.19
CA SER A 112 -2.63 17.50 7.74
C SER A 112 -2.46 17.29 9.24
N THR A 113 -2.53 18.38 10.02
CA THR A 113 -2.57 18.32 11.47
C THR A 113 -3.71 17.40 11.91
N ALA A 114 -3.50 16.60 12.96
CA ALA A 114 -4.50 15.67 13.48
C ALA A 114 -5.86 16.34 13.73
N ALA A 115 -5.86 17.63 14.07
CA ALA A 115 -7.08 18.44 14.23
C ALA A 115 -7.84 18.66 12.91
N LEU A 116 -7.17 18.99 11.80
CA LEU A 116 -7.81 19.14 10.48
C LEU A 116 -8.29 17.79 9.93
N GLN A 117 -7.55 16.71 10.19
CA GLN A 117 -7.99 15.36 9.84
C GLN A 117 -9.23 14.95 10.63
N ALA A 118 -9.25 15.19 11.94
CA ALA A 118 -10.41 14.91 12.79
C ALA A 118 -11.64 15.71 12.33
N ALA A 119 -11.48 17.01 12.05
CA ALA A 119 -12.57 17.84 11.52
C ALA A 119 -13.09 17.33 10.17
N SER A 120 -12.19 16.88 9.29
CA SER A 120 -12.58 16.31 8.00
C SER A 120 -13.30 14.97 8.15
N LEU A 121 -12.88 14.13 9.10
CA LEU A 121 -13.56 12.87 9.42
C LEU A 121 -14.98 13.11 9.95
N TYR A 122 -15.15 14.02 10.91
CA TYR A 122 -16.47 14.36 11.44
C TYR A 122 -17.43 14.81 10.33
N LYS A 123 -16.94 15.68 9.44
CA LYS A 123 -17.72 16.12 8.28
C LYS A 123 -18.09 14.95 7.36
N LEU A 124 -17.15 14.05 7.09
CA LEU A 124 -17.40 12.89 6.24
C LEU A 124 -18.40 11.91 6.86
N GLU A 125 -18.35 11.73 8.18
CA GLU A 125 -19.30 10.91 8.94
C GLU A 125 -20.71 11.51 8.90
N GLU A 126 -20.83 12.84 9.04
CA GLU A 126 -22.09 13.57 8.90
C GLU A 126 -22.68 13.41 7.48
N GLU A 127 -21.87 13.66 6.45
CA GLU A 127 -22.28 13.47 5.05
C GLU A 127 -22.70 12.02 4.76
N ASN A 128 -22.00 11.03 5.33
CA ASN A 128 -22.34 9.63 5.20
C ASN A 128 -23.69 9.30 5.87
N HIS A 129 -23.91 9.84 7.08
CA HIS A 129 -25.17 9.64 7.80
C HIS A 129 -26.37 10.25 7.06
N GLU A 130 -26.20 11.45 6.51
CA GLU A 130 -27.22 12.10 5.69
C GLU A 130 -27.51 11.30 4.41
N ALA A 131 -26.47 10.85 3.71
CA ALA A 131 -26.60 10.01 2.53
C ALA A 131 -27.31 8.67 2.82
N ALA A 132 -26.99 8.04 3.95
CA ALA A 132 -27.65 6.81 4.40
C ALA A 132 -29.14 7.04 4.69
N THR A 133 -29.48 8.12 5.40
CA THR A 133 -30.87 8.50 5.69
C THR A 133 -31.68 8.76 4.41
N CYS A 134 -31.07 9.47 3.45
CA CYS A 134 -31.69 9.70 2.15
C CYS A 134 -31.92 8.40 1.38
N LEU A 135 -30.95 7.48 1.41
CA LEU A 135 -31.08 6.16 0.80
C LEU A 135 -32.21 5.36 1.44
N GLU A 136 -32.35 5.40 2.76
CA GLU A 136 -33.44 4.71 3.48
C GLU A 136 -34.83 5.22 3.04
N ASP A 137 -35.03 6.54 2.88
CA ASP A 137 -36.31 7.09 2.38
C ASP A 137 -36.60 6.63 0.94
N VAL A 138 -35.58 6.64 0.08
CA VAL A 138 -35.74 6.19 -1.31
C VAL A 138 -36.07 4.69 -1.37
N VAL A 139 -35.40 3.86 -0.58
CA VAL A 139 -35.68 2.41 -0.50
C VAL A 139 -37.09 2.18 0.03
N TYR A 140 -37.48 2.85 1.12
CA TYR A 140 -38.81 2.73 1.70
C TYR A 140 -39.92 3.08 0.69
N ARG A 141 -39.76 4.19 -0.04
CA ARG A 141 -40.70 4.57 -1.11
C ARG A 141 -40.72 3.56 -2.25
N GLY A 142 -39.55 2.99 -2.60
CA GLY A 142 -39.40 1.92 -3.57
C GLY A 142 -40.21 0.68 -3.17
N ASP A 143 -40.09 0.23 -1.92
CA ASP A 143 -40.80 -0.93 -1.39
C ASP A 143 -42.32 -0.72 -1.39
N MET A 144 -42.78 0.47 -0.96
CA MET A 144 -44.21 0.81 -1.01
C MET A 144 -44.77 0.78 -2.44
N LEU A 145 -44.00 1.23 -3.42
CA LEU A 145 -44.43 1.19 -4.81
C LEU A 145 -44.45 -0.25 -5.34
N LEU A 146 -43.45 -1.05 -4.98
CA LEU A 146 -43.37 -2.46 -5.34
C LEU A 146 -44.56 -3.24 -4.79
N GLU A 147 -44.95 -3.02 -3.53
CA GLU A 147 -46.12 -3.66 -2.91
C GLU A 147 -47.41 -3.32 -3.66
N LYS A 148 -47.60 -2.05 -4.06
CA LYS A 148 -48.76 -1.63 -4.87
C LYS A 148 -48.79 -2.33 -6.23
N ILE A 149 -47.64 -2.46 -6.89
CA ILE A 149 -47.54 -3.17 -8.18
C ILE A 149 -47.88 -4.65 -7.97
N GLN A 150 -47.34 -5.29 -6.94
CA GLN A 150 -47.62 -6.69 -6.62
C GLN A 150 -49.11 -6.92 -6.33
N SER A 151 -49.76 -6.02 -5.57
CA SER A 151 -51.19 -6.08 -5.32
C SER A 151 -52.00 -5.97 -6.62
N ALA A 152 -51.68 -4.99 -7.48
CA ALA A 152 -52.38 -4.81 -8.75
C ALA A 152 -52.20 -6.04 -9.67
N LEU A 153 -51.01 -6.63 -9.71
CA LEU A 153 -50.76 -7.86 -10.47
C LEU A 153 -51.55 -9.05 -9.92
N ALA A 154 -51.67 -9.17 -8.59
CA ALA A 154 -52.48 -10.20 -7.96
C ALA A 154 -53.98 -10.04 -8.29
N ASP A 155 -54.49 -8.81 -8.26
CA ASP A 155 -55.88 -8.50 -8.61
C ASP A 155 -56.19 -8.82 -10.07
N ILE A 156 -55.27 -8.51 -10.99
CA ILE A 156 -55.38 -8.88 -12.40
C ILE A 156 -55.42 -10.39 -12.56
N ALA A 157 -54.48 -11.11 -11.93
CA ALA A 157 -54.42 -12.57 -12.01
C ALA A 157 -55.70 -13.23 -11.47
N GLN A 158 -56.22 -12.76 -10.33
CA GLN A 158 -57.48 -13.24 -9.76
C GLN A 158 -58.68 -12.93 -10.64
N SER A 159 -58.74 -11.72 -11.22
CA SER A 159 -59.82 -11.33 -12.13
C SER A 159 -59.85 -12.21 -13.38
N GLN A 160 -58.68 -12.57 -13.93
CA GLN A 160 -58.58 -13.49 -15.06
C GLN A 160 -58.99 -14.93 -14.72
N LEU A 161 -58.68 -15.41 -13.50
CA LEU A 161 -59.14 -16.73 -13.05
C LEU A 161 -60.66 -16.76 -12.87
N LYS A 162 -61.26 -15.72 -12.27
CA LYS A 162 -62.71 -15.61 -12.04
C LYS A 162 -63.51 -15.58 -13.33
N THR A 163 -63.06 -14.82 -14.34
CA THR A 163 -63.74 -14.79 -15.65
C THR A 163 -63.65 -16.13 -16.37
N ARG A 164 -62.54 -16.86 -16.23
CA ARG A 164 -62.36 -18.19 -16.82
C ARG A 164 -63.12 -19.30 -16.09
N SER A 165 -63.37 -19.18 -14.79
CA SER A 165 -64.21 -20.12 -14.04
C SER A 165 -65.71 -19.84 -14.20
N GLY A 166 -66.10 -18.57 -14.41
CA GLY A 166 -67.50 -18.18 -14.63
C GLY A 166 -68.08 -18.66 -15.97
N THR A 167 -67.25 -18.80 -17.01
CA THR A 167 -67.68 -19.27 -18.34
C THR A 167 -67.87 -20.80 -18.44
N HIS A 168 -67.45 -21.59 -17.45
CA HIS A 168 -67.59 -23.05 -17.47
C HIS A 168 -68.89 -23.56 -16.81
N SER A 169 -69.68 -22.69 -16.17
CA SER A 169 -70.88 -23.10 -15.42
C SER A 169 -72.20 -22.96 -16.20
N GLN A 170 -72.16 -22.69 -17.50
CA GLN A 170 -73.37 -22.48 -18.31
C GLN A 170 -73.30 -23.18 -19.67
N SER A 171 -73.28 -24.52 -19.67
CA SER A 171 -73.71 -25.31 -20.84
C SER A 171 -74.14 -26.72 -20.43
N VAL A 172 -75.28 -26.84 -19.79
CA VAL A 172 -76.14 -28.02 -19.96
C VAL A 172 -77.59 -27.52 -20.07
N PRO A 173 -78.15 -27.38 -21.28
CA PRO A 173 -79.58 -27.48 -21.46
C PRO A 173 -79.93 -28.95 -21.65
N ASP A 174 -80.63 -29.52 -20.67
CA ASP A 174 -81.42 -30.73 -20.85
C ASP A 174 -82.55 -30.43 -21.85
N SER A 175 -82.57 -31.14 -22.98
CA SER A 175 -83.74 -31.76 -23.65
C SER A 175 -83.38 -32.18 -25.08
#